data_AF-A0A7C4P4T5-F1
#
_entry.id   AF-A0A7C4P4T5-F1
#
_cell.length_a   1.000
_cell.length_b   1.000
_cell.length_c   1.000
_cell.angle_alpha   90.00
_cell.angle_beta   90.00
_cell.angle_gamma   90.00
#
_symmetry.space_group_name_H-M   'P 1'
#
loop_
_entity.id
_entity.type
_entity.pdbx_description
1 polymer ?
#
loop_
_entity_poly.entity_id
_entity_poly.type
_entity_poly.pdbx_seq_one_letter_code
_entity_poly.pdbx_strand_id
1 'polypeptide(L)' 'EIVEINEALKANPALVNDDPYGQGWIVKIKPTNPDEINNLLTGQAAVDALTKVANEKGIKCG' A
#
# COMPACT_ATOMS: atom_id res chain seq x y z
N GLU A 1 1.55 -16.76 3.15
CA GLU A 1 2.70 -16.95 4.07
C GLU A 1 3.63 -15.74 3.98
N ILE A 2 4.24 -15.28 5.08
CA ILE A 2 5.24 -14.20 5.04
C ILE A 2 6.58 -14.79 4.60
N VAL A 3 7.18 -14.20 3.58
CA VAL A 3 8.47 -14.62 3.01
C VAL A 3 9.61 -13.72 3.50
N GLU A 4 9.35 -12.43 3.68
CA GLU A 4 10.37 -11.45 4.08
C GLU A 4 9.73 -10.24 4.75
N ILE A 5 10.41 -9.65 5.73
CA ILE A 5 10.04 -8.38 6.39
C ILE A 5 11.14 -7.37 6.11
N ASN A 6 10.77 -6.11 5.82
CA ASN A 6 11.75 -5.06 5.56
C ASN A 6 12.38 -4.56 6.87
N GLU A 7 13.52 -5.16 7.24
CA GLU A 7 14.27 -4.77 8.43
C GLU A 7 14.78 -3.33 8.39
N ALA A 8 14.93 -2.72 7.19
CA ALA A 8 15.36 -1.33 7.06
C ALA A 8 14.37 -0.35 7.70
N LEU A 9 13.08 -0.69 7.73
CA LEU A 9 12.05 0.16 8.35
C LEU A 9 12.17 0.24 9.87
N LYS A 10 12.82 -0.73 10.54
CA LYS A 10 13.10 -0.65 11.98
C LYS A 10 14.11 0.45 12.29
N ALA A 11 15.09 0.65 11.40
CA ALA A 11 16.10 1.68 11.54
C ALA A 11 15.63 3.04 10.99
N ASN A 12 14.86 3.04 9.89
CA ASN A 12 14.36 4.25 9.25
C ASN A 12 12.88 4.09 8.81
N PRO A 13 11.92 4.39 9.69
CA PRO A 13 10.49 4.30 9.36
C PRO A 13 10.04 5.35 8.33
N ALA A 14 10.81 6.43 8.12
CA ALA A 14 10.46 7.48 7.16
C ALA A 14 10.49 6.99 5.71
N LEU A 15 11.18 5.88 5.41
CA LEU A 15 11.20 5.28 4.08
C LEU A 15 9.81 4.94 3.53
N VAL A 16 8.85 4.63 4.41
CA VAL A 16 7.45 4.39 4.01
C VAL A 16 6.82 5.64 3.39
N ASN A 17 7.24 6.83 3.82
CA ASN A 17 6.73 8.10 3.32
C ASN A 17 7.57 8.62 2.15
N ASP A 18 8.90 8.52 2.25
CA ASP A 18 9.84 9.12 1.30
C ASP A 18 9.94 8.32 0.00
N ASP A 19 9.90 6.98 0.09
CA ASP A 19 10.00 6.08 -1.06
C ASP A 19 9.01 4.89 -0.91
N PRO A 20 7.70 5.15 -0.89
CA PRO A 20 6.65 4.18 -0.55
C PRO A 20 6.63 2.93 -1.44
N TYR A 21 7.08 3.08 -2.69
CA TYR A 21 7.05 2.02 -3.70
C TYR A 21 8.43 1.46 -4.04
N GLY A 22 9.51 2.06 -3.54
CA GLY A 22 10.87 1.55 -3.61
C GLY A 22 11.31 0.93 -2.29
N GLN A 23 12.15 1.65 -1.54
CA GLN A 23 12.74 1.18 -0.28
C GLN A 23 11.72 1.04 0.87
N GLY A 24 10.55 1.66 0.75
CA GLY A 24 9.48 1.68 1.75
C GLY A 24 8.57 0.45 1.78
N TRP A 25 8.86 -0.63 1.03
CA TRP A 25 8.06 -1.86 1.07
C TRP A 25 8.03 -2.45 2.49
N ILE A 26 6.92 -3.08 2.90
CA ILE A 26 6.73 -3.53 4.30
C ILE A 26 7.06 -5.02 4.45
N VAL A 27 6.44 -5.85 3.62
CA VAL A 27 6.49 -7.31 3.70
C VAL A 27 6.41 -7.92 2.31
N LYS A 28 7.08 -9.04 2.08
CA LYS A 28 6.84 -9.93 0.93
C LYS A 28 6.07 -11.14 1.41
N ILE A 29 5.01 -11.48 0.69
CA ILE A 29 4.15 -12.62 1.01
C ILE A 29 4.07 -13.57 -0.17
N LYS A 30 3.90 -14.87 0.11
CA LYS A 30 3.48 -15.88 -0.84
C LYS A 30 1.94 -15.92 -0.83
N PRO A 31 1.27 -15.56 -1.94
CA PRO A 31 -0.18 -15.66 -2.06
C PRO A 31 -0.63 -17.11 -1.87
N THR A 32 -1.69 -17.30 -1.09
CA THR A 32 -2.34 -18.61 -0.95
C THR A 32 -3.23 -18.93 -2.14
N ASN A 33 -3.78 -17.89 -2.77
CA ASN A 33 -4.53 -17.96 -4.02
C ASN A 33 -4.10 -16.81 -4.96
N PRO A 34 -3.39 -17.09 -6.06
CA PRO A 34 -2.95 -16.05 -7.00
C PRO A 34 -4.10 -15.27 -7.66
N ASP A 35 -5.27 -15.88 -7.83
CA ASP A 35 -6.41 -15.27 -8.51
C ASP A 35 -7.03 -14.10 -7.73
N GLU A 36 -6.72 -13.97 -6.43
CA GLU A 36 -7.17 -12.84 -5.61
C GLU A 36 -6.65 -11.50 -6.14
N ILE A 37 -5.57 -11.50 -6.94
CA ILE A 37 -5.05 -10.28 -7.60
C ILE A 37 -6.08 -9.63 -8.51
N ASN A 38 -6.99 -10.42 -9.10
CA ASN A 38 -8.04 -9.94 -10.00
C ASN A 38 -9.11 -9.09 -9.26
N ASN A 39 -9.15 -9.17 -7.93
CA ASN A 39 -10.09 -8.41 -7.10
C ASN A 39 -9.50 -7.08 -6.61
N LEU A 40 -8.23 -6.79 -6.92
CA LEU A 40 -7.57 -5.56 -6.47
C LEU A 40 -7.87 -4.40 -7.42
N LEU A 41 -8.02 -3.20 -6.86
CA LEU A 41 -8.12 -1.97 -7.64
C LEU A 41 -6.71 -1.52 -8.08
N THR A 42 -6.62 -0.98 -9.30
CA THR A 42 -5.36 -0.48 -9.86
C THR A 42 -5.54 0.89 -10.51
N GLY A 43 -4.48 1.70 -10.54
CA GLY A 43 -4.45 2.97 -11.27
C GLY A 43 -5.59 3.90 -10.86
N GLN A 44 -6.31 4.43 -11.86
CA GLN A 44 -7.39 5.42 -11.63
C GLN A 44 -8.51 4.89 -10.72
N ALA A 45 -8.89 3.62 -10.87
CA ALA A 45 -9.95 3.04 -10.06
C ALA A 45 -9.63 3.03 -8.56
N ALA A 46 -8.36 2.82 -8.19
CA ALA A 46 -7.92 2.90 -6.81
C ALA A 46 -7.93 4.35 -6.29
N VAL A 47 -7.51 5.30 -7.12
CA VAL A 47 -7.54 6.74 -6.79
C VAL A 47 -8.98 7.20 -6.54
N ASP A 48 -9.91 6.88 -7.44
CA ASP A 48 -11.31 7.28 -7.34
C ASP A 48 -11.97 6.72 -6.06
N ALA A 49 -11.69 5.45 -5.74
CA ALA A 49 -12.18 4.81 -4.53
C ALA A 49 -11.68 5.52 -3.27
N LEU A 50 -10.39 5.88 -3.23
CA LEU A 50 -9.79 6.60 -2.10
C LEU A 50 -10.31 8.04 -2.00
N THR A 51 -10.47 8.74 -3.13
CA THR A 51 -11.04 10.09 -3.16
C THR A 51 -12.47 10.11 -2.62
N LYS A 52 -13.29 9.12 -2.99
CA LYS A 52 -14.63 8.97 -2.43
C LYS A 52 -14.59 8.83 -0.90
N VAL A 53 -13.75 7.95 -0.38
CA VAL A 53 -13.59 7.74 1.08
C VAL A 53 -13.11 9.02 1.76
N ALA A 54 -12.16 9.74 1.16
CA ALA A 54 -11.65 10.99 1.70
C ALA A 54 -12.77 12.05 1.81
N ASN A 55 -13.56 12.22 0.76
CA ASN A 55 -14.69 13.15 0.72
C ASN A 55 -15.78 12.79 1.74
N GLU A 56 -16.16 11.52 1.84
CA GLU A 56 -17.15 11.03 2.81
C GLU A 56 -16.70 11.25 4.25
N LYS A 57 -15.39 11.17 4.51
CA LYS A 57 -14.79 11.43 5.82
C LYS A 57 -14.49 12.92 6.07
N GLY A 58 -14.82 13.81 5.12
CA GLY A 58 -14.52 15.24 5.21
C GLY A 58 -13.02 15.57 5.20
N ILE A 59 -12.19 14.64 4.72
CA ILE A 59 -10.74 14.85 4.58
C ILE A 59 -10.53 15.76 3.39
N LYS A 60 -10.06 16.98 3.65
CA LYS A 60 -9.66 17.92 2.61
C LYS A 60 -8.16 17.82 2.42
N CYS A 61 -7.73 17.32 1.27
CA CYS A 61 -6.40 17.64 0.79
C CYS A 61 -6.40 19.14 0.46
N GLY A 62 -5.45 19.89 1.04
CA GLY A 62 -5.36 21.34 0.91
C GLY A 62 -5.17 21.81 -0.53
#